data_AF-A0A932HDL5-F1
#
_entry.id   AF-A0A932HDL5-F1
#
_cell.length_a   1.000
_cell.length_b   1.000
_cell.length_c   1.000
_cell.angle_alpha   90.00
_cell.angle_beta   90.00
_cell.angle_gamma   90.00
#
_symmetry.space_group_name_H-M   'P 1'
#
loop_
_entity.id
_entity.type
_entity.pdbx_description
1 polymer ?
#
loop_
_entity_poly.entity_id
_entity_poly.type
_entity_poly.pdbx_seq_one_letter_code
_entity_poly.pdbx_strand_id
1 'polypeptide(L)'
;MSLARVIERQEILLSARPGFIAATLAAAFLLNLLPWGGVLATLTPDFVAVLLLYWSIHQPRRLGFTPGFLLGLAMDVAEASLFGQHALAYPVLTYGALTLHRRILMFGI
;
A
#
# COMPACT_ATOMS: atom_id res chain seq x y z
N MET A 1 33.80 -15.91 9.29
CA MET A 1 32.55 -15.68 10.04
C MET A 1 32.14 -14.19 10.16
N SER A 2 32.72 -13.28 9.36
CA SER A 2 32.39 -11.84 9.34
C SER A 2 31.53 -11.43 8.13
N LEU A 3 31.67 -12.13 6.99
CA LEU A 3 30.95 -11.82 5.75
C LEU A 3 29.45 -12.14 5.79
N ALA A 4 29.03 -13.19 6.52
CA ALA A 4 27.61 -13.56 6.63
C ALA A 4 26.76 -12.44 7.28
N ARG A 5 27.30 -11.76 8.31
CA ARG A 5 26.61 -10.63 8.97
C ARG A 5 26.52 -9.37 8.11
N VAL A 6 27.39 -9.23 7.10
CA VAL A 6 27.36 -8.08 6.17
C VAL A 6 26.30 -8.31 5.11
N ILE A 7 26.16 -9.55 4.61
CA ILE A 7 25.13 -9.94 3.64
C ILE A 7 23.74 -9.87 4.24
N GLU A 8 23.52 -10.40 5.46
CA GLU A 8 22.23 -10.28 6.18
C GLU A 8 21.78 -8.81 6.32
N ARG A 9 22.73 -7.90 6.59
CA ARG A 9 22.42 -6.46 6.76
C ARG A 9 22.03 -5.78 5.45
N GLN A 10 22.48 -6.28 4.30
CA GLN A 10 22.13 -5.75 2.99
C GLN A 10 20.83 -6.35 2.43
N GLU A 11 20.49 -7.60 2.77
CA GLU A 11 19.18 -8.18 2.43
C GLU A 11 18.02 -7.44 3.12
N ILE A 12 18.25 -6.89 4.32
CA ILE A 12 17.30 -6.03 5.06
C ILE A 12 17.13 -4.64 4.42
N LEU A 13 17.99 -4.25 3.47
CA LEU A 13 18.01 -2.93 2.81
C LEU A 13 17.74 -2.97 1.30
N LEU A 14 17.29 -4.10 0.74
CA LEU A 14 16.87 -4.15 -0.66
C LEU A 14 15.55 -3.39 -0.81
N SER A 15 15.67 -2.08 -1.07
CA SER A 15 14.56 -1.22 -1.44
C SER A 15 13.81 -1.90 -2.59
N ALA A 16 12.59 -2.36 -2.30
CA ALA A 16 11.79 -3.11 -3.25
C ALA A 16 11.76 -2.39 -4.59
N ARG A 17 11.98 -3.13 -5.67
CA ARG A 17 11.99 -2.56 -7.02
C ARG A 17 10.66 -1.80 -7.23
N PRO A 18 10.68 -0.53 -7.66
CA PRO A 18 9.46 0.27 -7.78
C PRO A 18 8.45 -0.37 -8.75
N GLY A 19 8.92 -1.10 -9.76
CA GLY A 19 8.06 -1.87 -10.65
C GLY A 19 7.33 -3.02 -9.96
N PHE A 20 7.92 -3.66 -8.95
CA PHE A 20 7.24 -4.70 -8.18
C PHE A 20 6.11 -4.12 -7.33
N ILE A 21 6.37 -2.98 -6.67
CA ILE A 21 5.35 -2.23 -5.92
C ILE A 21 4.17 -1.87 -6.85
N ALA A 22 4.48 -1.25 -7.99
CA ALA A 22 3.46 -0.87 -8.97
C ALA A 22 2.68 -2.08 -9.49
N ALA A 23 3.34 -3.21 -9.77
CA ALA A 23 2.69 -4.44 -10.20
C ALA A 23 1.73 -4.99 -9.13
N THR A 24 2.13 -4.99 -7.86
CA THR A 24 1.25 -5.44 -6.77
C THR A 24 0.05 -4.51 -6.57
N LEU A 25 0.24 -3.18 -6.68
CA LEU A 25 -0.87 -2.22 -6.60
C LEU A 25 -1.82 -2.34 -7.80
N ALA A 26 -1.28 -2.56 -9.00
CA ALA A 26 -2.09 -2.84 -10.19
C ALA A 26 -2.88 -4.14 -10.04
N ALA A 27 -2.28 -5.18 -9.47
CA ALA A 27 -2.99 -6.43 -9.18
C ALA A 27 -4.12 -6.22 -8.15
N ALA A 28 -3.88 -5.47 -7.06
CA ALA A 28 -4.93 -5.10 -6.12
C ALA A 28 -6.04 -4.27 -6.76
N PHE A 29 -5.69 -3.35 -7.66
CA PHE A 29 -6.66 -2.57 -8.41
C PHE A 29 -7.57 -3.48 -9.24
N LEU A 30 -6.97 -4.38 -10.04
CA LEU A 30 -7.73 -5.35 -10.83
C LEU A 30 -8.60 -6.26 -9.96
N LEU A 31 -8.12 -6.66 -8.78
CA LEU A 31 -8.90 -7.46 -7.83
C LEU A 31 -10.11 -6.71 -7.28
N ASN A 32 -10.00 -5.42 -6.96
CA ASN A 32 -11.16 -4.61 -6.54
C ASN A 32 -12.18 -4.45 -7.68
N LEU A 33 -11.75 -4.46 -8.95
CA LEU A 33 -12.64 -4.39 -10.11
C LEU A 33 -13.39 -5.70 -10.39
N LEU A 34 -12.97 -6.84 -9.81
CA LEU A 34 -13.73 -8.07 -9.98
C LEU A 34 -15.07 -7.95 -9.25
N PRO A 35 -16.19 -8.36 -9.89
CA PRO A 35 -17.48 -8.43 -9.21
C PRO A 35 -17.46 -9.63 -8.26
N TRP A 36 -16.98 -9.43 -7.05
CA TRP A 36 -17.06 -10.42 -5.97
C TRP A 36 -18.54 -10.71 -5.72
N GLY A 37 -18.98 -11.95 -5.97
CA GLY A 37 -20.38 -12.34 -5.85
C GLY A 37 -20.74 -12.83 -4.44
N GLY A 38 -21.95 -12.49 -3.97
CA GLY A 38 -22.55 -13.06 -2.77
C GLY A 38 -21.97 -12.53 -1.45
N VAL A 39 -21.90 -13.38 -0.43
CA VAL A 39 -21.44 -13.03 0.94
C VAL A 39 -19.99 -12.54 0.96
N LEU A 40 -19.19 -12.98 -0.02
CA LEU A 40 -17.79 -12.55 -0.18
C LEU A 40 -17.70 -11.05 -0.47
N ALA A 41 -18.65 -10.45 -1.19
CA ALA A 41 -18.65 -9.02 -1.50
C ALA A 41 -18.77 -8.11 -0.27
N THR A 42 -19.48 -8.57 0.77
CA THR A 42 -19.64 -7.81 2.02
C THR A 42 -18.42 -7.94 2.93
N LEU A 43 -17.65 -9.03 2.78
CA LEU A 43 -16.48 -9.33 3.60
C LEU A 43 -15.17 -8.99 2.90
N THR A 44 -15.17 -8.68 1.60
CA THR A 44 -13.96 -8.31 0.86
C THR A 44 -13.43 -6.98 1.39
N PRO A 45 -12.24 -6.98 2.01
CA PRO A 45 -11.57 -5.74 2.35
C PRO A 45 -11.11 -5.05 1.06
N ASP A 46 -10.99 -3.73 1.10
CA ASP A 46 -10.39 -2.98 0.01
C ASP A 46 -8.92 -3.39 -0.18
N PHE A 47 -8.65 -4.17 -1.24
CA PHE A 47 -7.33 -4.72 -1.52
C PHE A 47 -6.31 -3.61 -1.78
N VAL A 48 -6.73 -2.53 -2.44
CA VAL A 48 -5.85 -1.39 -2.73
C VAL A 48 -5.49 -0.68 -1.45
N ALA A 49 -6.45 -0.42 -0.56
CA ALA A 49 -6.19 0.19 0.74
C ALA A 49 -5.21 -0.65 1.58
N VAL A 50 -5.40 -1.97 1.63
CA VAL A 50 -4.53 -2.89 2.38
C VAL A 50 -3.11 -2.91 1.81
N LEU A 51 -2.96 -3.02 0.49
CA LEU A 51 -1.62 -3.01 -0.12
C LEU A 51 -0.94 -1.64 -0.02
N LEU A 52 -1.69 -0.54 -0.16
CA LEU A 52 -1.17 0.80 0.09
C LEU A 52 -0.65 0.95 1.52
N LEU A 53 -1.41 0.46 2.51
CA LEU A 53 -0.99 0.46 3.91
C LEU A 53 0.30 -0.35 4.11
N TYR A 54 0.32 -1.58 3.62
CA TYR A 54 1.47 -2.48 3.72
C TYR A 54 2.74 -1.82 3.18
N TRP A 55 2.66 -1.28 1.97
CA TRP A 55 3.80 -0.66 1.32
C TRP A 55 4.20 0.68 1.93
N SER A 56 3.24 1.45 2.44
CA SER A 56 3.52 2.70 3.16
C SER A 56 4.30 2.45 4.46
N ILE A 57 4.08 1.30 5.11
CA ILE A 57 4.83 0.88 6.29
C ILE A 57 6.21 0.31 5.91
N HIS A 58 6.29 -0.55 4.88
CA HIS A 58 7.54 -1.24 4.53
C HIS A 58 8.52 -0.37 3.72
N GLN A 59 8.02 0.57 2.91
CA GLN A 59 8.82 1.42 2.02
C GLN A 59 8.27 2.87 1.98
N PRO A 60 8.26 3.59 3.12
CA PRO A 60 7.67 4.94 3.22
C PRO A 60 8.37 5.99 2.32
N ARG A 61 9.60 5.72 1.86
CA ARG A 61 10.34 6.62 0.96
C ARG A 61 9.83 6.61 -0.48
N ARG A 62 9.08 5.59 -0.89
CA ARG A 62 8.63 5.43 -2.30
C ARG A 62 7.12 5.61 -2.48
N LEU A 63 6.34 5.28 -1.47
CA LEU A 63 4.88 5.47 -1.48
C LEU A 63 4.53 6.53 -0.43
N GLY A 64 4.22 7.72 -0.92
CA GLY A 64 3.72 8.83 -0.12
C GLY A 64 2.29 9.21 -0.51
N PHE A 65 1.93 10.46 -0.22
CA PHE A 65 0.59 11.01 -0.46
C PHE A 65 0.17 10.98 -1.94
N THR A 66 1.03 11.45 -2.85
CA THR A 66 0.71 11.63 -4.28
C THR A 66 0.30 10.32 -5.00
N PRO A 67 1.06 9.21 -4.92
CA PRO A 67 0.65 7.97 -5.56
C PRO A 67 -0.63 7.38 -4.97
N GLY A 68 -0.87 7.53 -3.65
CA GLY A 68 -2.12 7.12 -3.02
C GLY A 68 -3.34 7.91 -3.54
N PHE A 69 -3.17 9.22 -3.74
CA PHE A 69 -4.22 10.10 -4.27
C PHE A 69 -4.59 9.76 -5.71
N LEU A 70 -3.58 9.59 -6.58
CA LEU A 70 -3.79 9.24 -7.98
C LEU A 70 -4.46 7.87 -8.13
N LEU A 71 -4.05 6.90 -7.31
CA LEU A 71 -4.66 5.56 -7.32
C LEU A 71 -6.11 5.59 -6.82
N GLY A 72 -6.40 6.41 -5.80
CA GLY A 72 -7.76 6.62 -5.30
C GLY A 72 -8.66 7.32 -6.34
N LEU A 73 -8.14 8.29 -7.09
CA LEU A 73 -8.88 8.88 -8.22
C LEU A 73 -9.19 7.85 -9.32
N ALA A 74 -8.23 6.98 -9.63
CA ALA A 74 -8.46 5.90 -10.59
C ALA A 74 -9.55 4.93 -10.10
N MET A 75 -9.61 4.67 -8.79
CA MET A 75 -10.65 3.84 -8.17
C MET A 75 -12.02 4.52 -8.20
N ASP A 76 -12.09 5.81 -7.86
CA ASP A 76 -13.33 6.56 -7.90
C ASP A 76 -13.96 6.51 -9.31
N VAL A 77 -13.13 6.58 -10.37
CA VAL A 77 -13.56 6.44 -11.76
C VAL A 77 -13.98 5.01 -12.11
N ALA A 78 -13.25 3.99 -11.64
CA ALA A 78 -13.51 2.59 -11.97
C ALA A 78 -14.79 2.04 -11.33
N GLU A 79 -15.10 2.44 -10.09
CA GLU A 79 -16.31 2.02 -9.39
C GLU A 79 -17.53 2.90 -9.69
N ALA A 80 -17.39 3.93 -10.55
CA ALA A 80 -18.38 5.00 -10.72
C ALA A 80 -18.85 5.59 -9.37
N SER A 81 -17.91 5.66 -8.42
CA SER A 81 -18.11 6.10 -7.06
C SER A 81 -18.23 7.64 -7.00
N LEU A 82 -18.65 8.15 -5.85
CA LEU A 82 -18.55 9.58 -5.53
C LEU A 82 -17.09 10.01 -5.64
N PHE A 83 -16.84 10.93 -6.56
CA PHE A 83 -15.51 11.50 -6.80
C PHE A 83 -14.93 12.03 -5.48
N GLY A 84 -13.84 11.45 -5.00
CA GLY A 84 -13.20 11.85 -3.75
C GLY A 84 -13.27 10.84 -2.61
N GLN A 85 -14.07 9.77 -2.69
CA GLN A 85 -14.15 8.79 -1.60
C GLN A 85 -12.81 8.06 -1.42
N HIS A 86 -12.35 7.38 -2.46
CA HIS A 86 -11.06 6.67 -2.43
C HIS A 86 -9.90 7.65 -2.57
N ALA A 87 -10.06 8.70 -3.41
CA ALA A 87 -9.03 9.70 -3.61
C ALA A 87 -8.63 10.44 -2.33
N LEU A 88 -9.54 10.66 -1.37
CA LEU A 88 -9.19 11.26 -0.07
C LEU A 88 -8.87 10.22 1.01
N ALA A 89 -9.53 9.05 0.99
CA ALA A 89 -9.28 8.00 1.97
C ALA A 89 -7.85 7.47 1.88
N TYR A 90 -7.37 7.13 0.68
CA TYR A 90 -6.05 6.51 0.50
C TYR A 90 -4.87 7.40 0.92
N PRO A 91 -4.84 8.71 0.59
CA PRO A 91 -3.79 9.60 1.07
C PRO A 91 -3.79 9.80 2.58
N VAL A 92 -4.97 9.90 3.21
CA VAL A 92 -5.08 10.00 4.67
C VAL A 92 -4.55 8.72 5.32
N LEU A 93 -4.88 7.57 4.75
CA LEU A 93 -4.41 6.27 5.22
C LEU A 93 -2.89 6.12 5.09
N THR A 94 -2.32 6.45 3.92
CA THR A 94 -0.87 6.42 3.69
C THR A 94 -0.12 7.43 4.56
N TYR A 95 -0.65 8.65 4.73
CA TYR A 95 -0.07 9.64 5.66
C TYR A 95 -0.10 9.15 7.11
N GLY A 96 -1.23 8.60 7.55
CA GLY A 96 -1.37 7.94 8.86
C GLY A 96 -0.34 6.84 9.05
N ALA A 97 -0.19 5.95 8.08
CA ALA A 97 0.82 4.89 8.09
C ALA A 97 2.25 5.43 8.22
N LEU A 98 2.60 6.50 7.50
CA LEU A 98 3.92 7.14 7.59
C LEU A 98 4.18 7.76 8.98
N THR A 99 3.16 8.40 9.56
CA THR A 99 3.29 8.98 10.91
C THR A 99 3.42 7.90 11.98
N LEU A 100 2.70 6.78 11.82
CA LEU A 100 2.76 5.63 12.73
C LEU A 100 4.04 4.82 12.54
N HIS A 101 4.59 4.75 11.32
CA HIS A 101 5.87 4.09 11.04
C HIS A 101 7.00 4.63 11.94
N ARG A 102 7.05 5.96 12.15
CA ARG A 102 8.01 6.57 13.09
C ARG A 102 7.78 6.19 14.55
N ARG A 103 6.55 5.85 14.94
CA ARG A 103 6.20 5.45 16.32
C ARG A 103 6.41 3.95 16.56
N ILE A 104 6.09 3.11 15.58
CA ILE A 104 6.24 1.64 15.65
C ILE A 104 7.71 1.25 15.76
N LEU A 105 8.60 1.90 15.01
CA LEU A 105 10.05 1.67 15.13
C LEU A 105 10.65 2.12 16.47
N MET A 106 9.92 2.94 17.25
CA MET A 106 10.36 3.38 18.58
C MET A 106 10.06 2.32 19.65
N PHE A 107 9.08 1.45 19.41
CA PHE A 107 8.83 0.23 20.19
C PHE A 107 9.57 -0.93 19.52
N GLY A 108 10.88 -0.98 19.70
CA GLY A 108 11.70 -2.10 19.22
C GLY A 108 11.21 -3.42 19.78
N ILE A 109 10.59 -4.23 18.93
CA ILE A 109 10.37 -5.66 19.09
C ILE A 109 11.25 -6.39 18.07
#